data_AF-A0A965U951-F1
#
_entry.id   AF-A0A965U951-F1
#
_cell.length_a   1.000
_cell.length_b   1.000
_cell.length_c   1.000
_cell.angle_alpha   90.00
_cell.angle_beta   90.00
_cell.angle_gamma   90.00
#
_symmetry.space_group_name_H-M   'P 1'
#
loop_
_entity.id
_entity.type
_entity.pdbx_description
1 polymer ?
#
loop_
_entity_poly.entity_id
_entity_poly.type
_entity_poly.pdbx_seq_one_letter_code
_entity_poly.pdbx_strand_id
1 'polypeptide(L)'
;MGFLLLQNRRYASALRCALYGMLAFFLPFFAYDGLATFRAFMDNLLHGISVSTDILYRVDLGGVLGSIANWFGGSEATATALGAKLAFPYLLVMLGCSLLQKQSWKVCLGLALISTLFPGFSFYYAAAFYILPVFLFVQSREERKPVDLVYAVLMAGLLLTLMCPDSWRFVVTTDYGVNGRVLSSYSIDICKACEALLSFLLLGDGIATLVTRRRAHPALSRA
;
A
#
# COMPACT_ATOMS: atom_id res chain seq x y z
N MET A 1 -0.07 -8.71 6.94
CA MET A 1 -0.04 -8.62 8.42
C MET A 1 0.33 -9.93 9.13
N GLY A 2 -0.07 -11.11 8.66
CA GLY A 2 0.33 -12.39 9.26
C GLY A 2 1.85 -12.64 9.33
N PHE A 3 2.63 -11.98 8.48
CA PHE A 3 4.09 -12.08 8.46
C PHE A 3 4.78 -11.58 9.75
N LEU A 4 4.19 -10.62 10.48
CA LEU A 4 4.74 -10.20 11.78
C LEU A 4 4.67 -11.30 12.85
N LEU A 5 3.71 -12.21 12.76
CA LEU A 5 3.62 -13.34 13.69
C LEU A 5 4.74 -14.36 13.41
N LEU A 6 5.12 -14.52 12.14
CA LEU A 6 6.28 -15.32 11.72
C LEU A 6 7.59 -14.69 12.20
N GLN A 7 7.74 -13.37 12.10
CA GLN A 7 8.93 -12.66 12.56
C GLN A 7 9.13 -12.78 14.09
N ASN A 8 8.04 -12.79 14.85
CA ASN A 8 8.06 -12.99 16.30
C ASN A 8 8.16 -14.47 16.73
N ARG A 9 8.44 -15.41 15.81
CA ARG A 9 8.49 -16.87 16.03
C ARG A 9 7.21 -17.47 16.64
N ARG A 10 6.08 -16.76 16.53
CA ARG A 10 4.77 -17.23 17.04
C ARG A 10 4.05 -18.03 15.97
N TYR A 11 4.68 -19.11 15.51
CA TYR A 11 4.19 -19.95 14.40
C TYR A 11 2.78 -20.51 14.65
N ALA A 12 2.48 -20.92 15.89
CA ALA A 12 1.15 -21.40 16.26
C ALA A 12 0.06 -20.31 16.14
N SER A 13 0.38 -19.05 16.48
CA SER A 13 -0.54 -17.92 16.31
C SER A 13 -0.69 -17.51 14.85
N ALA A 14 0.39 -17.58 14.07
CA ALA A 14 0.34 -17.36 12.62
C ALA A 14 -0.55 -18.39 11.92
N LEU A 15 -0.40 -19.68 12.26
CA LEU A 15 -1.21 -20.77 11.72
C LEU A 15 -2.70 -20.60 12.07
N ARG A 16 -3.03 -20.29 13.33
CA ARG A 16 -4.43 -20.02 13.73
C ARG A 16 -5.02 -18.85 12.95
N CYS A 17 -4.26 -17.77 12.76
CA CYS A 17 -4.71 -16.61 11.98
C CYS A 17 -4.94 -16.98 10.50
N ALA A 18 -4.05 -17.77 9.90
CA ALA A 18 -4.22 -18.27 8.54
C ALA A 18 -5.45 -19.18 8.41
N LEU A 19 -5.69 -20.07 9.39
CA LEU A 19 -6.87 -20.92 9.44
C LEU A 19 -8.15 -20.12 9.62
N TYR A 20 -8.18 -19.13 10.52
CA TYR A 20 -9.34 -18.26 10.70
C TYR A 20 -9.63 -17.43 9.44
N GLY A 21 -8.60 -16.92 8.77
CA GLY A 21 -8.75 -16.22 7.49
C GLY A 21 -9.28 -17.15 6.39
N MET A 22 -8.74 -18.37 6.29
CA MET A 22 -9.19 -19.38 5.33
C MET A 22 -10.64 -19.79 5.61
N LEU A 23 -10.99 -20.08 6.86
CA LEU A 23 -12.36 -20.40 7.23
C LEU A 23 -13.30 -19.24 6.96
N ALA A 24 -12.99 -18.02 7.41
CA ALA A 24 -13.82 -16.86 7.16
C ALA A 24 -14.03 -16.56 5.67
N PHE A 25 -13.03 -16.86 4.83
CA PHE A 25 -13.12 -16.69 3.38
C PHE A 25 -13.93 -17.80 2.72
N PHE A 26 -13.68 -19.07 3.04
CA PHE A 26 -14.31 -20.20 2.35
C PHE A 26 -15.69 -20.58 2.90
N LEU A 27 -15.94 -20.37 4.20
CA LEU A 27 -17.21 -20.68 4.87
C LEU A 27 -18.44 -20.06 4.18
N PRO A 28 -18.47 -18.78 3.76
CA PRO A 28 -19.63 -18.22 3.08
C PRO A 28 -19.91 -18.92 1.75
N PHE A 29 -18.90 -19.39 1.01
CA PHE A 29 -19.15 -20.12 -0.24
C PHE A 29 -19.93 -21.41 0.01
N PHE A 30 -19.62 -22.15 1.09
CA PHE A 30 -20.36 -23.37 1.45
C PHE A 30 -21.82 -23.11 1.87
N ALA A 31 -22.18 -21.89 2.27
CA ALA A 31 -23.56 -21.52 2.59
C ALA A 31 -24.42 -21.23 1.35
N TYR A 32 -23.81 -20.93 0.20
CA TYR A 32 -24.48 -20.51 -1.04
C TYR A 32 -24.04 -21.38 -2.24
N ASP A 33 -24.14 -22.71 -2.18
CA ASP A 33 -23.76 -23.69 -3.25
C ASP A 33 -22.28 -24.07 -3.41
N GLY A 34 -21.45 -23.77 -2.41
CA GLY A 34 -20.10 -24.30 -2.27
C GLY A 34 -19.17 -23.97 -3.45
N LEU A 35 -18.68 -25.02 -4.11
CA LEU A 35 -17.68 -24.90 -5.18
C LEU A 35 -18.22 -24.24 -6.45
N ALA A 36 -19.54 -24.28 -6.71
CA ALA A 36 -20.13 -23.63 -7.88
C ALA A 36 -20.00 -22.10 -7.77
N THR A 37 -20.33 -21.56 -6.61
CA THR A 37 -20.22 -20.13 -6.31
C THR A 37 -18.77 -19.68 -6.22
N PHE A 38 -17.87 -20.54 -5.73
CA PHE A 38 -16.43 -20.27 -5.77
C PHE A 38 -15.90 -20.19 -7.21
N ARG A 39 -16.33 -21.09 -8.11
CA ARG A 39 -15.96 -21.03 -9.53
C ARG A 39 -16.51 -19.78 -10.21
N ALA A 40 -17.79 -19.45 -9.99
CA ALA A 40 -18.38 -18.22 -10.49
C ALA A 40 -17.65 -16.97 -9.97
N PHE A 41 -17.21 -16.97 -8.71
CA PHE A 41 -16.39 -15.90 -8.14
C PHE A 41 -15.01 -15.83 -8.82
N MET A 42 -14.33 -16.95 -9.04
CA MET A 42 -13.06 -16.99 -9.78
C MET A 42 -13.20 -16.54 -11.23
N ASP A 43 -14.28 -16.94 -11.91
CA ASP A 43 -14.55 -16.51 -13.29
C ASP A 43 -14.82 -15.01 -13.35
N ASN A 44 -15.57 -14.45 -12.40
CA ASN A 44 -15.75 -13.00 -12.27
C ASN A 44 -14.46 -12.28 -11.87
N LEU A 45 -13.60 -12.89 -11.07
CA LEU A 45 -12.32 -12.28 -10.70
C LEU A 45 -11.32 -12.31 -11.86
N LEU A 46 -11.34 -13.35 -12.70
CA LEU A 46 -10.45 -13.45 -13.86
C LEU A 46 -10.94 -12.63 -15.06
N HIS A 47 -12.27 -12.56 -15.27
CA HIS A 47 -12.86 -11.90 -16.45
C HIS A 47 -13.53 -10.56 -16.15
N GLY A 48 -13.89 -10.27 -14.90
CA GLY A 48 -14.53 -9.01 -14.50
C GLY A 48 -13.55 -7.86 -14.29
N ILE A 49 -12.25 -8.14 -14.14
CA ILE A 49 -11.21 -7.11 -13.97
C ILE A 49 -11.03 -6.24 -15.24
N SER A 50 -11.52 -6.67 -16.41
CA SER A 50 -11.45 -5.88 -17.63
C SER A 50 -12.51 -4.78 -17.75
N VAL A 51 -13.51 -4.70 -16.86
CA VAL A 51 -14.73 -3.90 -17.09
C VAL A 51 -14.84 -2.64 -16.22
N SER A 52 -14.15 -2.52 -15.09
CA SER A 52 -14.19 -1.28 -14.29
C SER A 52 -13.00 -0.36 -14.62
N THR A 53 -13.10 0.35 -15.73
CA THR A 53 -12.21 1.46 -16.13
C THR A 53 -12.41 2.73 -15.30
N ASP A 54 -12.88 2.62 -14.05
CA ASP A 54 -12.89 3.73 -13.10
C ASP A 54 -11.48 3.91 -12.51
N ILE A 55 -10.55 4.25 -13.41
CA ILE A 55 -9.15 4.59 -13.13
C ILE A 55 -9.06 5.71 -12.08
N LEU A 56 -10.10 6.56 -11.99
CA LEU A 56 -10.14 7.71 -11.08
C LEU A 56 -10.05 7.35 -9.59
N TYR A 57 -10.59 6.20 -9.16
CA TYR A 57 -10.64 5.82 -7.74
C TYR A 57 -9.60 4.77 -7.35
N ARG A 58 -8.72 4.39 -8.28
CA ARG A 58 -7.71 3.37 -8.05
C ARG A 58 -6.44 3.99 -7.50
N VAL A 59 -5.95 3.40 -6.43
CA VAL A 59 -4.68 3.75 -5.81
C VAL A 59 -3.74 2.60 -6.11
N ASP A 60 -2.90 2.78 -7.13
CA ASP A 60 -1.88 1.82 -7.54
C ASP A 60 -0.59 2.58 -7.92
N LEU A 61 0.52 1.88 -8.06
CA LEU A 61 1.80 2.52 -8.39
C LEU A 61 1.72 3.33 -9.71
N GLY A 62 0.96 2.82 -10.70
CA GLY A 62 0.66 3.55 -11.94
C GLY A 62 -0.05 4.86 -11.65
N GLY A 63 -1.17 4.83 -10.93
CA GLY A 63 -1.95 6.01 -10.58
C GLY A 63 -1.21 7.02 -9.70
N VAL A 64 -0.30 6.57 -8.83
CA VAL A 64 0.56 7.47 -8.03
C VAL A 64 1.56 8.21 -8.93
N LEU A 65 2.28 7.48 -9.80
CA LEU A 65 3.23 8.11 -10.72
C LEU A 65 2.53 9.00 -11.76
N GLY A 66 1.35 8.60 -12.23
CA GLY A 66 0.48 9.41 -13.09
C GLY A 66 0.12 10.75 -12.45
N SER A 67 -0.37 10.72 -11.20
CA SER A 67 -0.69 11.93 -10.43
C SER A 67 0.54 12.83 -10.24
N ILE A 68 1.70 12.25 -9.89
CA ILE A 68 2.96 13.01 -9.75
C ILE A 68 3.32 13.68 -11.08
N ALA A 69 3.28 12.95 -12.20
CA ALA A 69 3.58 13.53 -13.51
C ALA A 69 2.62 14.68 -13.85
N ASN A 70 1.32 14.51 -13.60
CA ASN A 70 0.33 15.57 -13.84
C ASN A 70 0.60 16.83 -12.99
N TRP A 71 0.95 16.68 -11.70
CA TRP A 71 1.28 17.80 -10.82
C TRP A 71 2.50 18.61 -11.30
N PHE A 72 3.48 17.95 -11.93
CA PHE A 72 4.67 18.58 -12.48
C PHE A 72 4.55 18.93 -13.98
N GLY A 73 3.36 18.80 -14.58
CA GLY A 73 3.11 19.13 -15.99
C GLY A 73 3.64 18.11 -17.01
N GLY A 74 3.99 16.91 -16.57
CA GLY A 74 4.35 15.77 -17.41
C GLY A 74 3.15 14.98 -17.93
N SER A 75 3.42 13.99 -18.78
CA SER A 75 2.38 13.12 -19.35
C SER A 75 1.94 12.05 -18.33
N GLU A 76 0.70 12.14 -17.88
CA GLU A 76 0.08 11.17 -16.96
C GLU A 76 0.05 9.75 -17.56
N ALA A 77 -0.25 9.63 -18.85
CA ALA A 77 -0.37 8.34 -19.53
C ALA A 77 0.98 7.59 -19.58
N THR A 78 2.08 8.30 -19.86
CA THR A 78 3.41 7.67 -19.90
C THR A 78 3.87 7.27 -18.50
N ALA A 79 3.62 8.11 -17.49
CA ALA A 79 3.97 7.83 -16.10
C ALA A 79 3.15 6.66 -15.52
N THR A 80 1.87 6.57 -15.86
CA THR A 80 1.00 5.45 -15.45
C THR A 80 1.47 4.13 -16.06
N ALA A 81 1.78 4.13 -17.36
CA ALA A 81 2.32 2.96 -18.04
C ALA A 81 3.70 2.53 -17.48
N LEU A 82 4.54 3.51 -17.10
CA LEU A 82 5.80 3.25 -16.43
C LEU A 82 5.58 2.63 -15.04
N GLY A 83 4.65 3.16 -14.24
CA GLY A 83 4.32 2.63 -12.93
C GLY A 83 3.78 1.20 -12.97
N ALA A 84 2.96 0.87 -13.97
CA ALA A 84 2.52 -0.51 -14.18
C ALA A 84 3.70 -1.47 -14.43
N LYS A 85 4.70 -1.07 -15.21
CA LYS A 85 5.93 -1.86 -15.45
C LYS A 85 6.82 -1.94 -14.21
N LEU A 86 6.85 -0.88 -13.40
CA LEU A 86 7.66 -0.81 -12.18
C LEU A 86 6.97 -1.42 -10.95
N ALA A 87 5.70 -1.82 -11.04
CA ALA A 87 4.94 -2.34 -9.90
C ALA A 87 5.58 -3.61 -9.29
N PHE A 88 6.01 -4.54 -10.14
CA PHE A 88 6.67 -5.77 -9.67
C PHE A 88 8.06 -5.54 -9.06
N PRO A 89 9.00 -4.80 -9.68
CA PRO A 89 10.27 -4.50 -9.03
C PRO A 89 10.09 -3.64 -7.77
N TYR A 90 9.14 -2.70 -7.76
CA TYR A 90 8.77 -1.95 -6.55
C TYR A 90 8.34 -2.90 -5.42
N LEU A 91 7.47 -3.88 -5.69
CA LEU A 91 7.07 -4.87 -4.69
C LEU A 91 8.28 -5.59 -4.09
N LEU A 92 9.21 -6.08 -4.93
CA LEU A 92 10.38 -6.83 -4.46
C LEU A 92 11.30 -5.97 -3.59
N VAL A 93 11.61 -4.75 -4.03
CA VAL A 93 12.48 -3.83 -3.30
C VAL A 93 11.82 -3.40 -1.99
N MET A 94 10.54 -3.02 -2.05
CA MET A 94 9.78 -2.59 -0.88
C MET A 94 9.65 -3.71 0.14
N LEU A 95 9.44 -4.95 -0.31
CA LEU A 95 9.40 -6.12 0.57
C LEU A 95 10.76 -6.30 1.25
N GLY A 96 11.85 -6.29 0.49
CA GLY A 96 13.21 -6.37 1.05
C GLY A 96 13.50 -5.28 2.08
N CYS A 97 13.23 -4.01 1.75
CA CYS A 97 13.44 -2.87 2.63
C CYS A 97 12.58 -2.94 3.89
N SER A 98 11.33 -3.38 3.78
CA SER A 98 10.40 -3.52 4.92
C SER A 98 10.88 -4.59 5.89
N LEU A 99 11.38 -5.73 5.39
CA LEU A 99 11.85 -6.84 6.21
C LEU A 99 13.16 -6.55 6.94
N LEU A 100 13.94 -5.56 6.48
CA LEU A 100 15.17 -5.12 7.13
C LEU A 100 14.91 -4.21 8.33
N GLN A 101 13.70 -3.68 8.47
CA GLN A 101 13.32 -2.77 9.55
C GLN A 101 13.30 -3.51 10.90
N LYS A 102 13.89 -2.87 11.92
CA LYS A 102 13.83 -3.36 13.30
C LYS A 102 12.47 -3.09 13.95
N GLN A 103 11.85 -1.98 13.56
CA GLN A 103 10.59 -1.51 14.12
C GLN A 103 9.41 -2.23 13.48
N SER A 104 8.59 -2.89 14.30
CA SER A 104 7.42 -3.66 13.87
C SER A 104 6.41 -2.81 13.08
N TRP A 105 6.20 -1.55 13.48
CA TRP A 105 5.29 -0.65 12.78
C TRP A 105 5.77 -0.29 11.37
N LYS A 106 7.10 -0.19 11.14
CA LYS A 106 7.70 0.05 9.82
C LYS A 106 7.54 -1.17 8.90
N VAL A 107 7.71 -2.38 9.45
CA VAL A 107 7.43 -3.63 8.72
C VAL A 107 5.95 -3.69 8.32
N CYS A 108 5.05 -3.41 9.27
CA CYS A 108 3.60 -3.34 9.02
C CYS A 108 3.24 -2.31 7.94
N LEU A 109 3.83 -1.12 8.04
CA LEU A 109 3.59 -0.03 7.09
C LEU A 109 4.02 -0.43 5.68
N GLY A 110 5.19 -1.04 5.55
CA GLY A 110 5.67 -1.50 4.25
C GLY A 110 4.80 -2.58 3.62
N LEU A 111 4.30 -3.52 4.44
CA LEU A 111 3.34 -4.52 3.97
C LEU A 111 1.99 -3.90 3.59
N ALA A 112 1.55 -2.86 4.30
CA ALA A 112 0.34 -2.11 3.94
C ALA A 112 0.53 -1.40 2.59
N LEU A 113 1.64 -0.69 2.39
CA LEU A 113 1.99 -0.01 1.13
C LEU A 113 2.06 -1.00 -0.04
N ILE A 114 2.66 -2.18 0.13
CA ILE A 114 2.63 -3.22 -0.90
C ILE A 114 1.20 -3.67 -1.19
N SER A 115 0.38 -3.82 -0.16
CA SER A 115 -1.00 -4.31 -0.29
C SER A 115 -1.90 -3.30 -0.99
N THR A 116 -1.62 -2.00 -0.92
CA THR A 116 -2.42 -0.98 -1.62
C THR A 116 -1.84 -0.63 -3.00
N LEU A 117 -0.52 -0.52 -3.13
CA LEU A 117 0.11 -0.03 -4.36
C LEU A 117 0.35 -1.10 -5.44
N PHE A 118 0.37 -2.40 -5.07
CA PHE A 118 0.60 -3.49 -6.04
C PHE A 118 -0.69 -4.05 -6.64
N PRO A 119 -1.61 -4.67 -5.89
CA PRO A 119 -2.95 -4.88 -6.40
C PRO A 119 -3.65 -3.53 -6.31
N GLY A 120 -3.85 -2.85 -7.44
CA GLY A 120 -4.52 -1.54 -7.42
C GLY A 120 -5.86 -1.64 -6.70
N PHE A 121 -5.92 -1.13 -5.47
CA PHE A 121 -7.12 -1.18 -4.64
C PHE A 121 -7.92 0.10 -4.83
N SER A 122 -9.22 0.00 -4.56
CA SER A 122 -10.01 1.21 -4.42
C SER A 122 -9.51 2.00 -3.21
N PHE A 123 -9.40 3.32 -3.41
CA PHE A 123 -9.09 4.30 -2.37
C PHE A 123 -9.91 4.08 -1.08
N TYR A 124 -11.17 3.65 -1.18
CA TYR A 124 -12.04 3.40 -0.03
C TYR A 124 -11.50 2.35 0.95
N TYR A 125 -10.80 1.34 0.44
CA TYR A 125 -10.29 0.24 1.26
C TYR A 125 -8.82 0.41 1.63
N ALA A 126 -8.08 1.27 0.92
CA ALA A 126 -6.65 1.49 1.15
C ALA A 126 -6.35 1.88 2.61
N ALA A 127 -7.17 2.77 3.18
CA ALA A 127 -6.91 3.28 4.51
C ALA A 127 -7.17 2.28 5.66
N ALA A 128 -7.99 1.24 5.42
CA ALA A 128 -8.13 0.14 6.38
C ALA A 128 -6.80 -0.61 6.61
N PHE A 129 -5.95 -0.72 5.58
CA PHE A 129 -4.64 -1.35 5.70
C PHE A 129 -3.68 -0.57 6.60
N TYR A 130 -3.89 0.74 6.78
CA TYR A 130 -3.01 1.62 7.57
C TYR A 130 -3.39 1.73 9.05
N ILE A 131 -4.58 1.26 9.45
CA ILE A 131 -5.01 1.28 10.87
C ILE A 131 -4.00 0.52 11.75
N LEU A 132 -3.57 -0.66 11.32
CA LEU A 132 -2.64 -1.49 12.10
C LEU A 132 -1.23 -0.86 12.26
N PRO A 133 -0.54 -0.40 11.20
CA PRO A 133 0.75 0.28 11.36
C PRO A 133 0.64 1.55 12.22
N VAL A 134 -0.45 2.31 12.13
CA VAL A 134 -0.68 3.47 13.00
C VAL A 134 -0.79 3.04 14.46
N PHE A 135 -1.58 2.01 14.76
CA PHE A 135 -1.74 1.52 16.12
C PHE A 135 -0.39 1.05 16.70
N LEU A 136 0.38 0.29 15.94
CA LEU A 136 1.73 -0.14 16.35
C LEU A 136 2.70 1.03 16.50
N PHE A 137 2.59 2.04 15.65
CA PHE A 137 3.37 3.26 15.75
C PHE A 137 3.05 4.01 17.04
N VAL A 138 1.78 4.11 17.44
CA VAL A 138 1.40 4.78 18.70
C VAL A 138 1.84 3.94 19.91
N GLN A 139 1.69 2.62 19.85
CA GLN A 139 2.07 1.72 20.94
C GLN A 139 3.58 1.60 21.15
N SER A 140 4.40 1.88 20.13
CA SER A 140 5.85 1.73 20.24
C SER A 140 6.43 2.65 21.32
N ARG A 141 7.17 2.04 22.26
CA ARG A 141 7.86 2.75 23.36
C ARG A 141 9.31 3.14 23.01
N GLU A 142 9.71 2.97 21.76
CA GLU A 142 11.05 3.36 21.30
C GLU A 142 11.21 4.89 21.30
N GLU A 143 12.44 5.35 21.49
CA GLU A 143 12.78 6.78 21.40
C GLU A 143 12.40 7.33 20.01
N ARG A 144 11.65 8.43 20.01
CA ARG A 144 11.16 9.06 18.77
C ARG A 144 12.26 9.90 18.13
N LYS A 145 12.53 9.64 16.87
CA LYS A 145 13.35 10.50 16.02
C LYS A 145 12.51 11.63 15.46
N PRO A 146 13.09 12.78 15.10
CA PRO A 146 12.36 13.86 14.43
C PRO A 146 11.72 13.41 13.11
N VAL A 147 12.34 12.46 12.40
CA VAL A 147 11.77 11.86 11.17
C VAL A 147 10.50 11.04 11.48
N ASP A 148 10.35 10.49 12.69
CA ASP A 148 9.15 9.74 13.08
C ASP A 148 7.92 10.65 13.18
N LEU A 149 8.11 11.96 13.43
CA LEU A 149 7.02 12.95 13.34
C LEU A 149 6.49 13.07 11.91
N VAL A 150 7.38 13.02 10.91
CA VAL A 150 6.98 13.05 9.49
C VAL A 150 6.15 11.82 9.14
N TYR A 151 6.57 10.63 9.60
CA TYR A 151 5.77 9.41 9.46
C TYR A 151 4.40 9.54 10.12
N ALA A 152 4.34 10.09 11.33
CA ALA A 152 3.08 10.29 12.06
C ALA A 152 2.11 11.21 11.29
N VAL A 153 2.61 12.34 10.77
CA VAL A 153 1.80 13.29 10.00
C VAL A 153 1.27 12.65 8.72
N LEU A 154 2.11 11.93 7.98
CA LEU A 154 1.71 11.27 6.74
C LEU A 154 0.71 10.14 7.00
N MET A 155 0.89 9.35 8.06
CA MET A 155 -0.08 8.33 8.47
C MET A 155 -1.41 8.94 8.92
N ALA A 156 -1.38 10.06 9.65
CA ALA A 156 -2.58 10.80 10.00
C ALA A 156 -3.30 11.31 8.75
N GLY A 157 -2.55 11.82 7.76
CA GLY A 157 -3.06 12.19 6.44
C GLY A 157 -3.80 11.05 5.75
N LEU A 158 -3.26 9.82 5.79
CA LEU A 158 -3.93 8.62 5.27
C LEU A 158 -5.16 8.18 6.05
N LEU A 159 -5.29 8.55 7.33
CA LEU A 159 -6.50 8.27 8.10
C LEU A 159 -7.56 9.36 7.90
N LEU A 160 -7.16 10.60 7.66
CA LEU A 160 -8.07 11.69 7.35
C LEU A 160 -8.86 11.42 6.06
N THR A 161 -8.29 10.67 5.12
CA THR A 161 -8.99 10.27 3.89
C THR A 161 -10.16 9.31 4.16
N LEU A 162 -10.14 8.52 5.25
CA LEU A 162 -11.30 7.72 5.71
C LEU A 162 -12.47 8.59 6.17
N MET A 163 -12.15 9.72 6.81
CA MET A 163 -13.14 10.59 7.45
C MET A 163 -13.57 11.77 6.56
N CYS A 164 -13.04 11.83 5.34
CA CYS A 164 -13.34 12.91 4.41
C CYS A 164 -14.84 12.88 4.02
N PRO A 165 -15.59 13.99 4.15
CA PRO A 165 -17.00 14.04 3.75
C PRO A 165 -17.19 13.74 2.26
N ASP A 166 -18.35 13.20 1.87
CA ASP A 166 -18.66 12.89 0.47
C ASP A 166 -18.49 14.10 -0.48
N SER A 167 -18.69 15.32 0.02
CA SER A 167 -18.48 16.56 -0.73
C SER A 167 -17.03 16.82 -1.17
N TRP A 168 -16.04 16.21 -0.51
CA TRP A 168 -14.63 16.27 -0.89
C TRP A 168 -14.20 15.05 -1.73
N ARG A 169 -15.10 14.05 -1.86
CA ARG A 169 -14.92 12.81 -2.60
C ARG A 169 -15.45 12.89 -4.05
N PHE A 170 -16.26 13.89 -4.36
CA PHE A 170 -16.86 14.10 -5.68
C PHE A 170 -16.56 15.52 -6.21
N VAL A 171 -15.38 15.72 -6.78
CA VAL A 171 -15.23 16.72 -7.85
C VAL A 171 -15.20 15.94 -9.17
N VAL A 172 -16.36 15.46 -9.60
CA VAL A 172 -16.57 15.09 -11.01
C VAL A 172 -17.02 16.35 -11.71
N THR A 173 -16.09 17.24 -12.05
CA THR A 173 -16.32 18.12 -13.19
C THR A 173 -15.78 17.38 -14.40
N THR A 174 -16.70 16.75 -15.11
CA THR A 174 -16.58 16.43 -16.53
C THR A 174 -16.30 17.72 -17.29
N ASP A 175 -15.04 18.16 -17.31
CA ASP A 175 -14.57 19.14 -18.29
C ASP A 175 -13.57 18.43 -19.19
N TYR A 176 -14.13 17.66 -20.14
CA TYR A 176 -13.40 17.09 -21.26
C TYR A 176 -12.96 18.17 -22.29
N GLY A 177 -13.20 19.45 -22.03
CA GLY A 177 -12.50 20.58 -22.66
C GLY A 177 -11.98 21.44 -21.50
N VAL A 178 -10.74 21.88 -21.40
CA VAL A 178 -10.04 22.74 -22.35
C VAL A 178 -8.53 22.40 -22.39
N ASN A 179 -8.05 21.45 -21.58
CA ASN A 179 -6.62 21.10 -21.48
C ASN A 179 -6.29 19.61 -21.24
N GLY A 180 -7.27 18.69 -21.34
CA GLY A 180 -7.01 17.24 -21.22
C GLY A 180 -6.52 16.76 -19.83
N ARG A 181 -6.75 17.53 -18.76
CA ARG A 181 -6.37 17.15 -17.39
C ARG A 181 -7.56 16.52 -16.66
N VAL A 182 -7.38 15.29 -16.19
CA VAL A 182 -8.36 14.62 -15.31
C VAL A 182 -8.24 15.22 -13.91
N LEU A 183 -9.32 15.85 -13.42
CA LEU A 183 -9.39 16.35 -12.05
C LEU A 183 -9.68 15.17 -11.11
N SER A 184 -8.66 14.76 -10.37
CA SER A 184 -8.75 13.80 -9.27
C SER A 184 -9.34 14.50 -8.04
N SER A 185 -10.12 13.78 -7.22
CA SER A 185 -10.63 14.34 -5.97
C SER A 185 -9.48 14.61 -5.00
N TYR A 186 -9.48 15.76 -4.31
CA TYR A 186 -8.40 16.18 -3.41
C TYR A 186 -8.02 15.10 -2.39
N SER A 187 -8.99 14.32 -1.90
CA SER A 187 -8.75 13.22 -0.97
C SER A 187 -7.90 12.08 -1.55
N ILE A 188 -8.08 11.77 -2.84
CA ILE A 188 -7.33 10.74 -3.55
C ILE A 188 -5.91 11.21 -3.80
N ASP A 189 -5.75 12.48 -4.19
CA ASP A 189 -4.43 13.08 -4.40
C ASP A 189 -3.62 13.17 -3.11
N ILE A 190 -4.25 13.55 -2.00
CA ILE A 190 -3.63 13.51 -0.67
C ILE A 190 -3.20 12.08 -0.31
N CYS A 191 -4.06 11.08 -0.56
CA CYS A 191 -3.70 9.68 -0.30
C CYS A 191 -2.50 9.22 -1.12
N LYS A 192 -2.54 9.45 -2.45
CA LYS A 192 -1.44 9.10 -3.36
C LYS A 192 -0.14 9.81 -2.95
N ALA A 193 -0.21 11.08 -2.57
CA ALA A 193 0.94 11.84 -2.07
C ALA A 193 1.49 11.25 -0.78
N CYS A 194 0.64 10.95 0.20
CA CYS A 194 1.06 10.35 1.46
C CYS A 194 1.68 8.96 1.26
N GLU A 195 1.09 8.10 0.43
CA GLU A 195 1.64 6.78 0.12
C GLU A 195 2.97 6.86 -0.62
N ALA A 196 3.11 7.79 -1.57
CA ALA A 196 4.37 8.06 -2.26
C ALA A 196 5.45 8.47 -1.26
N LEU A 197 5.17 9.47 -0.41
CA LEU A 197 6.12 9.99 0.57
C LEU A 197 6.50 8.94 1.60
N LEU A 198 5.54 8.16 2.12
CA LEU A 198 5.81 7.06 3.05
C LEU A 198 6.64 5.97 2.39
N SER A 199 6.38 5.66 1.12
CA SER A 199 7.19 4.71 0.34
C SER A 199 8.63 5.19 0.21
N PHE A 200 8.85 6.45 -0.14
CA PHE A 200 10.20 7.03 -0.25
C PHE A 200 10.95 7.02 1.08
N LEU A 201 10.29 7.41 2.17
CA LEU A 201 10.89 7.40 3.51
C LEU A 201 11.28 5.97 3.94
N LEU A 202 10.39 5.00 3.74
CA LEU A 202 10.64 3.62 4.16
C LEU A 202 11.73 2.95 3.31
N LEU A 203 11.75 3.21 2.00
CA LEU A 203 12.84 2.78 1.12
C LEU A 203 14.17 3.40 1.55
N GLY A 204 14.19 4.70 1.87
CA GLY A 204 15.35 5.40 2.39
C GLY A 204 15.89 4.77 3.68
N ASP A 205 15.02 4.51 4.65
CA ASP A 205 15.37 3.83 5.91
C ASP A 205 15.89 2.40 5.66
N GLY A 206 15.29 1.68 4.72
CA GLY A 206 15.71 0.32 4.34
C GLY A 206 17.11 0.31 3.73
N ILE A 207 17.40 1.23 2.81
CA ILE A 207 18.71 1.39 2.18
C ILE A 207 19.76 1.81 3.22
N ALA A 208 19.44 2.78 4.09
CA ALA A 208 20.34 3.22 5.16
C ALA A 208 20.69 2.07 6.13
N THR A 209 19.71 1.22 6.45
CA THR A 209 19.91 0.02 7.27
C THR A 209 20.81 -1.00 6.57
N LEU A 210 20.68 -1.16 5.25
CA LEU A 210 21.52 -2.06 4.46
C LEU A 210 22.98 -1.57 4.38
N VAL A 211 23.18 -0.27 4.17
CA VAL A 211 24.52 0.36 4.13
C VAL A 211 25.22 0.27 5.48
N THR A 212 24.51 0.54 6.58
CA THR A 212 25.07 0.45 7.94
C THR A 212 25.43 -1.00 8.32
N ARG A 213 24.60 -1.98 7.96
CA ARG A 213 24.94 -3.41 8.14
C ARG A 213 26.17 -3.85 7.35
N ARG A 214 26.32 -3.40 6.09
CA ARG A 214 27.53 -3.69 5.29
C ARG A 214 28.78 -3.09 5.92
N ARG A 215 28.70 -1.88 6.48
CA ARG A 215 29.82 -1.23 7.19
C ARG A 215 30.17 -1.88 8.53
N ALA A 216 29.25 -2.63 9.15
CA ALA A 216 29.51 -3.42 10.35
C ALA A 216 30.14 -4.80 10.06
N HIS A 217 30.09 -5.28 8.81
CA HIS A 217 30.66 -6.57 8.38
C HIS A 217 31.84 -6.51 7.37
N PRO A 218 32.75 -5.50 7.36
CA PRO A 218 33.92 -5.53 6.47
C PRO A 218 34.98 -6.58 6.87
N ALA A 219 34.84 -7.26 8.01
CA ALA A 219 35.84 -8.19 8.53
C ALA A 219 35.81 -9.62 7.93
N LEU A 220 34.85 -9.94 7.06
CA LEU A 220 34.71 -11.30 6.48
C LEU A 220 34.95 -11.37 4.96
N SER A 221 35.37 -10.28 4.32
CA SER A 221 35.75 -10.28 2.89
C SER A 221 37.28 -10.21 2.67
N ARG A 222 38.07 -10.46 3.71
CA ARG A 222 39.52 -10.62 3.66
C ARG A 222 39.94 -11.80 4.55
N ALA A 223 39.51 -13.00 4.17
CA ALA A 223 40.06 -14.26 4.64
C ALA A 223 40.07 -15.23 3.45
#